data_AF-A0A1G2H2W5-F1
#
_entry.id   AF-A0A1G2H2W5-F1
#
_cell.length_a   1.000
_cell.length_b   1.000
_cell.length_c   1.000
_cell.angle_alpha   90.00
_cell.angle_beta   90.00
_cell.angle_gamma   90.00
#
_symmetry.space_group_name_H-M   'P 1'
#
loop_
_entity.id
_entity.type
_entity.pdbx_description
1 polymer ?
#
loop_
_entity_poly.entity_id
_entity_poly.type
_entity_poly.pdbx_seq_one_letter_code
_entity_poly.pdbx_strand_id
1 'polypeptide(L)' 'MLSEQGQYTFRVVSSASKRHIKDSVERIYGVHVEHVQIVKAHAKSRRRGLTEGIKKGYKKAVVALRKGEAIDIF' A
#
# COMPACT_ATOMS: atom_id res chain seq x y z
N MET A 1 -12.04 1.04 -10.73
CA MET A 1 -11.29 1.26 -9.47
C MET A 1 -10.37 0.06 -9.20
N LEU A 2 -9.25 0.22 -8.48
CA LEU A 2 -8.39 -0.93 -8.12
C LEU A 2 -9.13 -1.96 -7.24
N SER A 3 -10.01 -1.48 -6.36
CA SER A 3 -10.80 -2.33 -5.46
C SER A 3 -11.75 -3.27 -6.22
N GLU A 4 -12.33 -2.83 -7.34
CA GLU A 4 -13.19 -3.67 -8.20
C GLU A 4 -12.42 -4.82 -8.86
N GLN A 5 -11.09 -4.70 -8.95
CA GLN A 5 -10.20 -5.71 -9.50
C GLN A 5 -9.57 -6.59 -8.40
N GLY A 6 -10.03 -6.48 -7.15
CA GLY A 6 -9.46 -7.20 -5.99
C GLY A 6 -8.06 -6.71 -5.62
N GLN A 7 -7.69 -5.48 -6.03
CA GLN A 7 -6.39 -4.89 -5.74
C GLN A 7 -6.52 -3.76 -4.71
N TYR A 8 -5.69 -3.82 -3.68
CA TYR A 8 -5.70 -2.90 -2.55
C TYR A 8 -4.34 -2.22 -2.38
N THR A 9 -4.36 -0.95 -2.00
CA THR A 9 -3.14 -0.15 -1.81
C THR A 9 -2.94 0.21 -0.35
N PHE A 10 -1.79 -0.17 0.20
CA PHE A 10 -1.40 0.12 1.58
C PHE A 10 -0.20 1.06 1.64
N ARG A 11 -0.17 1.92 2.65
CA ARG A 11 1.03 2.67 3.03
C ARG A 11 1.79 1.84 4.06
N VAL A 12 3.01 1.46 3.71
CA VAL A 12 3.85 0.59 4.55
C VAL A 12 5.13 1.30 5.00
N VAL A 13 5.74 0.77 6.06
CA VAL A 13 7.03 1.24 6.56
C VAL A 13 8.14 0.94 5.55
N SER A 14 9.17 1.78 5.52
CA SER A 14 10.27 1.66 4.54
C SER A 14 11.04 0.33 4.66
N SER A 15 11.13 -0.22 5.87
CA SER A 15 11.82 -1.49 6.16
C SER A 15 11.03 -2.74 5.75
N ALA A 16 9.73 -2.62 5.43
CA ALA A 16 8.89 -3.77 5.15
C ALA A 16 9.30 -4.51 3.86
N SER A 17 9.41 -5.83 3.96
CA SER A 17 9.63 -6.75 2.83
C SER A 17 8.31 -7.29 2.29
N LYS A 18 8.29 -7.79 1.04
CA LYS A 18 7.08 -8.36 0.42
C LYS A 18 6.48 -9.51 1.23
N ARG A 19 7.32 -10.40 1.77
CA ARG A 19 6.88 -11.54 2.59
C ARG A 19 6.16 -11.07 3.85
N HIS A 20 6.76 -10.10 4.56
CA HIS A 20 6.16 -9.58 5.78
C HIS A 20 4.82 -8.89 5.52
N ILE A 21 4.70 -8.14 4.42
CA ILE A 21 3.44 -7.49 4.02
C ILE A 21 2.38 -8.55 3.71
N LYS A 22 2.76 -9.59 2.95
CA LYS A 22 1.86 -10.71 2.63
C LYS A 22 1.31 -11.34 3.91
N ASP A 23 2.19 -11.85 4.77
CA ASP A 23 1.81 -12.54 6.00
C ASP A 23 0.96 -11.66 6.92
N SER A 24 1.27 -10.36 6.99
CA SER A 24 0.51 -9.42 7.83
C SER A 24 -0.89 -9.18 7.31
N VAL A 25 -1.05 -9.00 5.99
CA VAL A 25 -2.37 -8.79 5.37
C VAL A 25 -3.22 -10.04 5.51
N GLU A 26 -2.66 -11.23 5.26
CA GLU A 26 -3.36 -12.50 5.42
C GLU A 26 -3.82 -12.72 6.87
N ARG A 27 -2.96 -12.40 7.85
CA ARG A 27 -3.31 -12.54 9.28
C ARG A 27 -4.35 -11.53 9.77
N ILE A 28 -4.24 -10.27 9.37
CA ILE A 28 -5.11 -9.19 9.88
C ILE A 28 -6.50 -9.29 9.27
N TYR A 29 -6.58 -9.60 7.97
CA TYR A 29 -7.84 -9.57 7.23
C TYR A 29 -8.40 -10.97 6.91
N GLY A 30 -7.66 -12.05 7.19
CA GLY A 30 -8.13 -13.42 6.94
C GLY A 30 -8.32 -13.75 5.45
N VAL A 31 -7.65 -13.00 4.56
CA VAL A 31 -7.73 -13.15 3.10
C VAL A 31 -6.48 -13.84 2.56
N HIS A 32 -6.53 -14.33 1.32
CA HIS A 32 -5.40 -14.94 0.63
C HIS A 32 -4.81 -13.99 -0.40
N VAL A 33 -3.51 -13.70 -0.25
CA VAL A 33 -2.80 -12.78 -1.14
C VAL A 33 -2.11 -13.56 -2.25
N GLU A 34 -2.45 -13.24 -3.49
CA GLU A 34 -1.82 -13.84 -4.67
C GLU A 34 -0.47 -13.17 -4.96
N HIS A 35 -0.46 -11.84 -5.01
CA HIS A 35 0.72 -11.09 -5.41
C HIS A 35 0.86 -9.74 -4.68
N VAL A 36 2.11 -9.36 -4.41
CA VAL A 36 2.45 -8.08 -3.78
C VAL A 36 3.46 -7.31 -4.63
N GLN A 37 3.07 -6.10 -5.01
CA GLN A 37 3.92 -5.12 -5.67
C GLN A 37 4.28 -4.02 -4.69
N ILE A 38 5.53 -3.56 -4.74
CA ILE A 38 6.01 -2.47 -3.89
C ILE A 38 6.52 -1.36 -4.80
N VAL A 39 6.10 -0.14 -4.52
CA VAL A 39 6.52 1.07 -5.22
C VAL A 39 6.93 2.11 -4.18
N LYS A 40 8.05 2.81 -4.41
CA LYS A 40 8.45 3.94 -3.56
C LYS A 40 7.76 5.21 -4.07
N ALA A 41 6.90 5.81 -3.26
CA ALA A 41 6.39 7.14 -3.52
C ALA A 41 7.46 8.16 -3.13
N HIS A 42 8.00 8.87 -4.11
CA HIS A 42 9.03 9.89 -3.88
C HIS A 42 8.51 11.04 -3.03
N ALA A 43 9.42 11.65 -2.27
CA ALA A 43 9.13 12.88 -1.57
C ALA A 43 8.80 13.98 -2.59
N LYS A 44 7.81 14.81 -2.28
CA LYS A 44 7.40 15.91 -3.16
C LYS A 44 7.66 17.23 -2.45
N SER A 45 8.43 18.12 -3.08
CA SER A 45 8.56 19.49 -2.61
C SER A 45 7.20 20.18 -2.67
N ARG A 46 6.87 20.94 -1.63
CA ARG A 46 5.63 21.67 -1.48
C ARG A 46 5.96 23.06 -0.96
N ARG A 47 5.38 24.06 -1.60
CA ARG A 47 5.52 25.45 -1.18
C ARG A 47 4.19 25.94 -0.64
N ARG A 48 4.22 26.66 0.49
CA ARG A 48 3.07 27.36 1.06
C ARG A 48 3.48 28.82 1.29
N GLY A 49 3.11 29.69 0.35
CA GLY A 49 3.55 31.09 0.35
C GLY A 49 5.07 31.20 0.22
N LEU A 50 5.71 31.85 1.20
CA LEU A 50 7.17 32.02 1.29
C LEU A 50 7.89 30.78 1.85
N THR A 51 7.18 29.82 2.45
CA THR A 51 7.80 28.66 3.10
C THR A 51 7.85 27.47 2.15
N GLU A 52 9.04 26.92 1.96
CA GLU A 52 9.27 25.67 1.25
C GLU A 52 9.42 24.51 2.23
N GLY A 53 8.78 23.38 1.93
CA GLY A 53 8.84 22.18 2.73
C GLY A 53 8.74 20.92 1.88
N ILE A 54 9.04 19.78 2.47
CA ILE A 54 9.04 18.50 1.74
C ILE A 54 7.97 17.60 2.33
N LYS A 55 7.02 17.16 1.49
CA LYS A 55 6.13 16.06 1.86
C LYS A 55 6.94 14.76 1.81
N LYS A 56 7.14 14.14 2.97
CA LYS A 56 7.87 12.87 3.08
C LYS A 56 7.31 11.82 2.13
N GLY A 57 8.20 11.15 1.43
CA GLY A 57 7.88 9.97 0.64
C GLY A 57 7.45 8.81 1.53
N TYR A 58 6.87 7.78 0.93
CA TYR A 58 6.46 6.57 1.64
C TYR A 58 6.60 5.36 0.73
N LYS A 59 6.61 4.15 1.32
CA LYS A 59 6.55 2.92 0.56
C LYS A 59 5.07 2.56 0.37
N LYS A 60 4.67 2.38 -0.88
CA LYS A 60 3.33 1.97 -1.30
C LYS A 60 3.38 0.48 -1.62
N ALA A 61 2.49 -0.30 -1.04
CA ALA A 61 2.29 -1.70 -1.39
C ALA A 61 0.95 -1.83 -2.12
N VAL A 62 0.96 -2.45 -3.29
CA VAL A 62 -0.24 -2.87 -4.02
C VAL A 62 -0.35 -4.37 -3.86
N VAL A 63 -1.48 -4.82 -3.31
CA VAL A 63 -1.74 -6.20 -2.93
C VAL A 63 -2.90 -6.70 -3.77
N ALA A 64 -2.68 -7.79 -4.51
CA ALA A 64 -3.71 -8.48 -5.26
C ALA A 64 -4.19 -9.69 -4.44
N LEU A 65 -5.49 -9.74 -4.19
CA LEU A 65 -6.14 -10.87 -3.51
C LEU A 65 -6.55 -11.94 -4.51
N ARG A 66 -6.85 -13.13 -3.99
CA ARG A 66 -7.50 -14.16 -4.80
C ARG A 66 -8.89 -13.70 -5.25
N LYS A 67 -9.33 -14.22 -6.40
CA LYS A 67 -10.66 -13.95 -6.96
C LYS A 67 -11.74 -14.33 -5.95
N GLY A 68 -12.67 -13.41 -5.69
CA GLY A 68 -13.81 -13.63 -4.80
C GLY A 68 -13.59 -13.20 -3.35
N GLU A 69 -12.36 -12.84 -2.97
CA GLU A 69 -12.09 -12.26 -1.66
C GLU A 69 -12.07 -10.73 -1.74
N ALA A 70 -12.68 -10.09 -0.74
CA ALA A 70 -12.70 -8.65 -0.60
C ALA A 70 -12.28 -8.28 0.82
N ILE A 71 -11.49 -7.22 0.94
CA ILE A 71 -11.26 -6.57 2.22
C ILE A 71 -12.35 -5.53 2.39
N ASP A 72 -13.09 -5.63 3.49
CA ASP A 72 -14.08 -4.64 3.89
C ASP A 72 -13.35 -3.49 4.59
N ILE A 73 -13.11 -2.40 3.84
CA ILE A 73 -12.34 -1.24 4.33
C ILE A 73 -13.06 0.09 4.15
N PHE A 74 -14.32 0.11 3.67
CA PHE A 74 -15.13 1.32 3.53
C PHE A 74 -16.62 1.03 3.63
#